data_AF-A0A1I6V9D9-F1
#
_entry.id   AF-A0A1I6V9D9-F1
#
_cell.length_a   1.000
_cell.length_b   1.000
_cell.length_c   1.000
_cell.angle_alpha   90.00
_cell.angle_beta   90.00
_cell.angle_gamma   90.00
#
_symmetry.space_group_name_H-M   'P 1'
#
loop_
_entity.id
_entity.type
_entity.pdbx_description
1 polymer ?
#
loop_
_entity_poly.entity_id
_entity_poly.type
_entity_poly.pdbx_seq_one_letter_code
_entity_poly.pdbx_strand_id
1 'polypeptide(L)'
;MENFEQQTPPPPAPQGDGKTTAIVAYLTWIGLVVALVMNSNAKSSLGTFHIRQSIGIMLTGIASSFVAIIPFLGWIVALVGAILVLVMWITSFLNALSGKEKGALFLGDKFDEWFAAIK
;
A
#
# COMPACT_ATOMS: atom_id res chain seq x y z
N MET A 1 30.65 -35.19 25.80
CA MET A 1 29.72 -34.08 26.03
C MET A 1 29.85 -33.19 24.81
N GLU A 2 28.96 -33.34 23.83
CA GLU A 2 28.97 -32.50 22.64
C GLU A 2 28.59 -31.08 23.07
N ASN A 3 29.47 -30.12 22.78
CA ASN A 3 29.20 -28.71 23.03
C ASN A 3 28.13 -28.27 22.03
N PHE A 4 26.91 -28.07 22.51
CA PHE A 4 25.84 -27.41 21.77
C PHE A 4 26.21 -25.93 21.66
N GLU A 5 27.05 -25.58 20.68
CA GLU A 5 27.17 -24.20 20.25
C GLU A 5 25.77 -23.74 19.83
N GLN A 6 25.15 -22.89 20.65
CA GLN A 6 23.92 -22.19 20.29
C GLN A 6 24.24 -21.38 19.04
N GLN A 7 23.87 -21.90 17.87
CA GLN A 7 23.84 -21.13 16.64
C GLN A 7 22.91 -19.95 16.91
N THR A 8 23.49 -18.75 16.94
CA THR A 8 22.71 -17.52 16.97
C THR A 8 21.81 -17.53 15.73
N PRO A 9 20.52 -17.18 15.86
CA PRO A 9 19.64 -17.14 14.71
C PRO A 9 20.27 -16.23 13.65
N PRO A 10 20.20 -16.61 12.37
CA PRO A 10 20.79 -15.81 11.30
C PRO A 10 20.30 -14.36 11.41
N PRO A 11 21.16 -13.38 11.12
CA PRO A 11 20.76 -11.98 11.10
C PRO A 11 19.47 -11.83 10.27
N PRO A 12 18.51 -11.00 10.71
CA PRO A 12 17.32 -10.76 9.90
C PRO A 12 17.75 -10.37 8.50
N ALA A 13 17.11 -10.98 7.49
CA ALA A 13 17.42 -10.74 6.09
C ALA A 13 17.44 -9.22 5.81
N PRO A 14 18.32 -8.73 4.92
CA PRO A 14 18.46 -7.29 4.66
C PRO A 14 17.09 -6.66 4.36
N GLN A 15 16.70 -5.66 5.15
CA GLN A 15 15.41 -4.96 5.02
C GLN A 15 15.34 -4.00 3.82
N GLY A 16 16.23 -4.17 2.83
CA GLY A 16 16.58 -3.16 1.82
C GLY A 16 15.57 -2.94 0.68
N ASP A 17 14.85 -3.97 0.24
CA ASP A 17 14.10 -3.87 -1.03
C ASP A 17 12.59 -3.69 -0.82
N GLY A 18 12.01 -4.32 0.20
CA GLY A 18 10.57 -4.28 0.43
C GLY A 18 10.05 -2.93 0.90
N LYS A 19 10.82 -2.24 1.74
CA LYS A 19 10.47 -0.89 2.22
C LYS A 19 10.51 0.14 1.09
N THR A 20 11.53 0.04 0.23
CA THR A 20 11.66 0.90 -0.95
C THR A 20 10.48 0.69 -1.89
N THR A 21 10.16 -0.57 -2.21
CA THR A 21 8.99 -0.93 -3.03
C THR A 21 7.69 -0.38 -2.44
N ALA A 22 7.48 -0.54 -1.13
CA ALA A 22 6.30 -0.05 -0.43
C ALA A 22 6.15 1.47 -0.48
N ILE A 23 7.24 2.22 -0.32
CA ILE A 23 7.24 3.69 -0.43
C ILE A 23 6.95 4.14 -1.87
N VAL A 24 7.63 3.52 -2.84
CA VAL A 24 7.49 3.85 -4.27
C VAL A 24 6.06 3.64 -4.75
N ALA A 25 5.34 2.65 -4.21
CA ALA A 25 3.95 2.37 -4.53
C ALA A 25 3.00 3.58 -4.33
N TYR A 26 3.33 4.54 -3.46
CA TYR A 26 2.47 5.68 -3.14
C TYR A 26 2.81 6.99 -3.86
N LEU A 27 3.93 7.09 -4.58
CA LEU A 27 4.42 8.39 -5.09
C LEU A 27 3.47 9.00 -6.13
N THR A 28 3.16 8.24 -7.18
CA THR A 28 2.23 8.58 -8.26
C THR A 28 1.74 7.28 -8.89
N TRP A 29 0.84 7.36 -9.87
CA TRP A 29 0.50 6.18 -10.68
C TRP A 29 1.73 5.60 -11.40
N ILE A 30 2.73 6.43 -11.76
CA ILE A 30 4.01 5.97 -12.31
C ILE A 30 4.79 5.21 -11.24
N GLY A 31 4.87 5.77 -10.02
CA GLY A 31 5.49 5.10 -8.88
C GLY A 31 4.85 3.74 -8.59
N LEU A 32 3.53 3.64 -8.69
CA LEU A 32 2.80 2.38 -8.51
C LEU A 32 3.17 1.34 -9.58
N VAL A 33 3.28 1.73 -10.84
CA VAL A 33 3.76 0.85 -11.92
C VAL A 33 5.20 0.40 -11.66
N VAL A 34 6.07 1.31 -11.24
CA VAL A 34 7.46 0.98 -10.88
C VAL A 34 7.50 0.00 -9.71
N ALA A 35 6.69 0.20 -8.66
CA ALA A 35 6.62 -0.70 -7.52
C ALA A 35 6.15 -2.11 -7.93
N LEU A 36 5.20 -2.23 -8.86
CA LEU A 36 4.79 -3.52 -9.43
C LEU A 36 5.96 -4.23 -10.10
N VAL A 37 6.79 -3.51 -10.87
CA VAL A 37 7.98 -4.06 -11.52
C VAL A 37 9.08 -4.40 -10.50
N MET A 38 9.28 -3.58 -9.47
CA MET A 38 10.24 -3.88 -8.41
C MET A 38 9.85 -5.14 -7.65
N ASN A 39 8.57 -5.26 -7.28
CA ASN A 39 8.06 -6.41 -6.54
C ASN A 39 8.04 -7.69 -7.39
N SER A 40 7.88 -7.60 -8.71
CA SER A 40 7.95 -8.78 -9.58
C SER A 40 9.36 -9.38 -9.66
N ASN A 41 10.39 -8.53 -9.57
CA ASN A 41 11.80 -8.95 -9.56
C ASN A 41 12.26 -9.41 -8.17
N ALA A 42 11.94 -8.65 -7.12
CA ALA A 42 12.35 -8.92 -5.74
C ALA A 42 11.12 -8.82 -4.81
N LYS A 43 10.42 -9.94 -4.66
CA LYS A 43 9.17 -10.00 -3.87
C LYS A 43 9.42 -9.75 -2.40
N SER A 44 8.52 -8.97 -1.81
CA SER A 44 8.44 -8.81 -0.36
C SER A 44 6.99 -8.76 0.08
N SER A 45 6.69 -9.26 1.29
CA SER A 45 5.35 -9.15 1.85
C SER A 45 4.93 -7.68 2.01
N LEU A 46 5.85 -6.84 2.51
CA LEU A 46 5.63 -5.41 2.73
C LEU A 46 5.37 -4.66 1.41
N GLY A 47 6.16 -4.92 0.36
CA GLY A 47 5.98 -4.33 -0.96
C GLY A 47 4.65 -4.76 -1.59
N THR A 48 4.37 -6.06 -1.58
CA THR A 48 3.11 -6.63 -2.09
C THR A 48 1.90 -6.02 -1.39
N PHE A 49 1.94 -5.95 -0.06
CA PHE A 49 0.89 -5.36 0.76
C PHE A 49 0.61 -3.91 0.35
N HIS A 50 1.63 -3.05 0.34
CA HIS A 50 1.46 -1.63 0.04
C HIS A 50 1.10 -1.35 -1.43
N ILE A 51 1.49 -2.23 -2.36
CA ILE A 51 1.00 -2.18 -3.75
C ILE A 51 -0.52 -2.39 -3.80
N ARG A 52 -1.05 -3.42 -3.13
CA ARG A 52 -2.51 -3.68 -3.07
C ARG A 52 -3.27 -2.50 -2.46
N GLN A 53 -2.75 -1.97 -1.36
CA GLN A 53 -3.33 -0.80 -0.70
C GLN A 53 -3.31 0.43 -1.61
N SER A 54 -2.20 0.72 -2.28
CA SER A 54 -2.09 1.87 -3.18
C SER A 54 -3.03 1.77 -4.40
N ILE A 55 -3.15 0.58 -5.00
CA ILE A 55 -4.14 0.32 -6.07
C ILE A 55 -5.56 0.58 -5.58
N GLY A 56 -5.91 0.05 -4.41
CA GLY A 56 -7.25 0.23 -3.83
C GLY A 56 -7.60 1.69 -3.56
N ILE A 57 -6.66 2.46 -3.00
CA ILE A 57 -6.83 3.89 -2.74
C ILE A 57 -6.99 4.67 -4.05
N MET A 58 -6.15 4.38 -5.06
CA MET A 58 -6.23 5.02 -6.38
C MET A 58 -7.58 4.75 -7.04
N LEU A 59 -8.03 3.50 -7.07
CA LEU A 59 -9.32 3.12 -7.66
C LEU A 59 -10.50 3.70 -6.87
N THR A 60 -10.41 3.79 -5.55
CA THR A 60 -11.42 4.48 -4.72
C THR A 60 -11.48 5.96 -5.04
N GLY A 61 -10.34 6.62 -5.26
CA GLY A 61 -10.25 8.00 -5.73
C GLY A 61 -10.95 8.20 -7.07
N ILE A 62 -10.63 7.37 -8.05
CA ILE A 62 -11.27 7.40 -9.38
C ILE A 62 -12.79 7.18 -9.25
N ALA A 63 -13.22 6.17 -8.49
CA ALA A 63 -14.64 5.89 -8.27
C ALA A 63 -15.38 7.08 -7.61
N SER A 64 -14.77 7.69 -6.59
CA SER A 64 -15.34 8.86 -5.91
C SER A 64 -15.49 10.08 -6.81
N SER A 65 -14.61 10.23 -7.81
CA SER A 65 -14.63 11.38 -8.70
C SER A 65 -15.86 11.43 -9.61
N PHE A 66 -16.47 10.28 -9.94
CA PHE A 66 -17.68 10.22 -10.76
C PHE A 66 -18.90 10.88 -10.11
N VAL A 67 -18.94 10.97 -8.78
CA VAL A 67 -20.03 11.65 -8.06
C VAL A 67 -20.09 13.14 -8.39
N ALA A 68 -18.97 13.74 -8.81
CA ALA A 68 -18.89 15.16 -9.18
C ALA A 68 -19.69 15.52 -10.46
N ILE A 69 -20.20 14.53 -11.20
CA ILE A 69 -21.07 14.75 -12.37
C ILE A 69 -22.38 15.44 -11.98
N ILE A 70 -22.86 15.22 -10.74
CA ILE A 70 -24.08 15.84 -10.22
C ILE A 70 -23.74 17.25 -9.69
N PRO A 71 -24.30 18.34 -10.25
CA PRO A 71 -24.02 19.69 -9.78
C PRO A 71 -24.44 19.91 -8.32
N PHE A 72 -23.71 20.79 -7.63
CA PHE A 72 -23.89 21.17 -6.22
C PHE A 72 -23.74 20.02 -5.22
N LEU A 73 -24.68 19.07 -5.16
CA LEU A 73 -24.64 17.95 -4.21
C LEU A 73 -23.46 17.02 -4.50
N GLY A 74 -23.24 16.68 -5.77
CA GLY A 74 -22.15 15.81 -6.16
C GLY A 74 -20.78 16.42 -5.89
N TRP A 75 -20.64 17.74 -5.99
CA TRP A 75 -19.40 18.44 -5.67
C TRP A 75 -19.06 18.39 -4.17
N ILE A 76 -20.07 18.58 -3.31
CA ILE A 76 -19.89 18.47 -1.85
C ILE A 76 -19.48 17.05 -1.49
N VAL A 77 -20.17 16.03 -2.04
CA VAL A 77 -19.83 14.63 -1.78
C VAL A 77 -18.45 14.28 -2.34
N ALA A 78 -18.09 14.77 -3.52
CA ALA A 78 -16.77 14.57 -4.11
C ALA A 78 -15.66 15.21 -3.27
N LEU A 79 -15.89 16.38 -2.68
CA LEU A 79 -14.94 17.01 -1.75
C LEU A 79 -14.72 16.14 -0.50
N VAL A 80 -15.80 15.64 0.10
CA VAL A 80 -15.69 14.73 1.26
C VAL A 80 -14.97 13.44 0.86
N GLY A 81 -15.31 12.86 -0.29
CA GLY A 81 -14.65 11.68 -0.84
C GLY A 81 -13.15 11.90 -1.06
N ALA A 82 -12.76 13.05 -1.62
CA ALA A 82 -11.37 13.41 -1.83
C ALA A 82 -10.59 13.51 -0.50
N ILE A 83 -11.19 14.09 0.54
CA ILE A 83 -10.59 14.13 1.89
C ILE A 83 -10.42 12.72 2.45
N LEU A 84 -11.42 11.85 2.33
CA LEU A 84 -11.32 10.46 2.80
C LEU A 84 -10.22 9.69 2.08
N VAL A 85 -10.12 9.84 0.76
CA VAL A 85 -9.06 9.23 -0.06
C VAL A 85 -7.69 9.75 0.34
N LEU A 86 -7.56 11.06 0.59
CA LEU A 86 -6.31 11.66 1.06
C LEU A 86 -5.91 11.11 2.43
N VAL A 87 -6.85 10.95 3.37
CA VAL A 87 -6.59 10.34 4.68
C VAL A 87 -6.13 8.89 4.55
N MET A 88 -6.79 8.09 3.69
CA MET A 88 -6.37 6.72 3.40
C MET A 88 -4.95 6.67 2.81
N TRP A 89 -4.63 7.57 1.86
CA TRP A 89 -3.30 7.67 1.25
C TRP A 89 -2.24 8.03 2.30
N ILE A 90 -2.44 9.10 3.08
CA ILE A 90 -1.48 9.56 4.11
C ILE A 90 -1.22 8.45 5.13
N THR A 91 -2.27 7.86 5.70
CA THR A 91 -2.14 6.84 6.75
C THR A 91 -1.40 5.60 6.25
N SER A 92 -1.73 5.13 5.04
CA SER A 92 -1.06 3.97 4.44
C SER A 92 0.40 4.27 4.07
N PHE A 93 0.67 5.49 3.57
CA PHE A 93 2.03 5.94 3.27
C PHE A 93 2.90 6.03 4.53
N LEU A 94 2.35 6.54 5.64
CA LEU A 94 3.05 6.57 6.94
C LEU A 94 3.35 5.15 7.46
N ASN A 95 2.46 4.19 7.23
CA ASN A 95 2.70 2.78 7.55
C ASN A 95 3.83 2.20 6.68
N ALA A 96 3.88 2.52 5.40
CA ALA A 96 4.97 2.12 4.49
C ALA A 96 6.33 2.70 4.93
N LEU A 97 6.36 3.99 5.27
CA LEU A 97 7.54 4.65 5.84
C LEU A 97 8.01 4.00 7.15
N SER A 98 7.07 3.45 7.92
CA SER A 98 7.33 2.72 9.17
C SER A 98 7.66 1.24 8.96
N GLY A 99 7.56 0.72 7.73
CA GLY A 99 7.75 -0.70 7.41
C GLY A 99 6.67 -1.62 8.00
N LYS A 100 5.44 -1.11 8.18
CA LYS A 100 4.33 -1.84 8.80
C LYS A 100 3.30 -2.22 7.75
N GLU A 101 2.92 -3.50 7.70
CA GLU A 101 1.79 -3.99 6.91
C GLU A 101 0.46 -3.62 7.57
N LYS A 102 0.15 -2.32 7.57
CA LYS A 102 -1.10 -1.78 8.09
C LYS A 102 -1.77 -0.97 7.00
N GLY A 103 -2.98 -1.38 6.65
CA GLY A 103 -3.71 -0.89 5.49
C GLY A 103 -4.32 0.49 5.71
N ALA A 104 -4.98 0.97 4.67
CA ALA A 104 -5.79 2.18 4.73
C ALA A 104 -6.92 2.02 5.76
N LEU A 105 -7.31 3.14 6.38
CA LEU A 105 -8.54 3.19 7.16
C LEU A 105 -9.76 2.83 6.27
N PHE A 106 -10.80 2.28 6.89
CA PHE A 106 -12.09 1.89 6.28
C PHE A 106 -12.06 0.71 5.30
N LEU A 107 -11.15 0.72 4.32
CA LEU A 107 -11.16 -0.23 3.19
C LEU A 107 -9.89 -1.07 3.07
N GLY A 108 -8.91 -0.91 3.96
CA GLY A 108 -7.63 -1.62 3.86
C GLY A 108 -7.77 -3.14 3.71
N ASP A 109 -8.59 -3.77 4.57
CA ASP A 109 -8.84 -5.22 4.51
C ASP A 109 -9.51 -5.63 3.18
N LYS A 110 -10.37 -4.76 2.63
CA LYS A 110 -11.02 -4.97 1.33
C LYS A 110 -10.04 -4.87 0.18
N PHE A 111 -9.06 -3.97 0.25
CA PHE A 111 -8.02 -3.89 -0.76
C PHE A 111 -7.15 -5.15 -0.78
N ASP A 112 -6.81 -5.72 0.38
CA ASP A 112 -6.07 -6.99 0.41
C ASP A 112 -6.90 -8.15 -0.15
N GLU A 113 -8.21 -8.17 0.11
CA GLU A 113 -9.15 -9.16 -0.45
C GLU A 113 -9.27 -9.02 -1.99
N TRP A 114 -9.59 -7.81 -2.48
CA TRP A 114 -9.83 -7.55 -3.90
C TRP A 114 -8.59 -7.70 -4.76
N PHE A 115 -7.42 -7.36 -4.23
CA PHE A 115 -6.15 -7.41 -4.97
C PHE A 115 -5.27 -8.59 -4.53
N ALA A 116 -5.86 -9.64 -3.92
CA ALA A 116 -5.16 -10.85 -3.49
C ALA A 116 -4.40 -11.59 -4.61
N ALA A 117 -4.78 -11.36 -5.87
CA ALA A 117 -4.09 -11.91 -7.04
C ALA A 117 -2.66 -11.35 -7.22
N ILE A 118 -2.35 -10.21 -6.62
CA ILE A 118 -1.02 -9.60 -6.62
C ILE A 118 -0.16 -10.32 -5.58
N LYS A 119 0.96 -10.93 -6.02
CA LYS A 119 1.89 -11.74 -5.23
C LYS A 119 3.31 -11.17 -5.25
#